data_AF-A0A0N0TGD7-F1
#
_entry.id   AF-A0A0N0TGD7-F1
#
_cell.length_a   1.000
_cell.length_b   1.000
_cell.length_c   1.000
_cell.angle_alpha   90.00
_cell.angle_beta   90.00
_cell.angle_gamma   90.00
#
_symmetry.space_group_name_H-M   'P 1'
#
loop_
_entity.id
_entity.type
_entity.pdbx_description
1 polymer ?
#
loop_
_entity_poly.entity_id
_entity_poly.type
_entity_poly.pdbx_seq_one_letter_code
_entity_poly.pdbx_strand_id
1 'polypeptide(L)' 'MRTFPDDLVRAQREWSATYRQLARRPGRTELRRRLYRLSVQTYFHPYWQRRRPSPAAWCELRELGRTVGDVRGRLPR' A
#
# COMPACT_ATOMS: atom_id res chain seq x y z
N MET A 1 16.28 -5.65 -10.62
CA MET A 1 15.75 -5.15 -9.33
C MET A 1 15.15 -3.77 -9.56
N ARG A 2 13.83 -3.62 -9.43
CA ARG A 2 13.14 -2.34 -9.64
C ARG A 2 13.09 -1.61 -8.30
N THR A 3 13.91 -0.58 -8.14
CA THR A 3 13.96 0.22 -6.91
C THR A 3 12.72 1.13 -6.88
N PHE A 4 11.65 0.65 -6.25
CA PHE A 4 10.53 1.51 -5.90
C PHE A 4 10.96 2.43 -4.75
N PRO A 5 10.53 3.70 -4.72
CA PRO A 5 10.83 4.58 -3.59
C PRO A 5 10.19 4.04 -2.31
N ASP A 6 10.91 4.16 -1.20
CA ASP A 6 10.46 3.68 0.12
C ASP A 6 9.11 4.25 0.54
N ASP A 7 8.83 5.52 0.21
CA ASP A 7 7.53 6.14 0.45
C ASP A 7 6.37 5.43 -0.24
N LEU A 8 6.58 4.98 -1.49
CA LEU A 8 5.58 4.26 -2.27
C LEU A 8 5.36 2.85 -1.70
N VAL A 9 6.45 2.16 -1.33
CA VAL A 9 6.39 0.85 -0.66
C VAL A 9 5.68 0.96 0.68
N ARG A 10 5.96 2.01 1.46
CA ARG A 10 5.33 2.30 2.75
C ARG A 10 3.83 2.60 2.59
N ALA A 11 3.45 3.45 1.63
CA ALA A 11 2.06 3.75 1.33
C ALA A 11 1.28 2.49 0.92
N GLN A 12 1.87 1.62 0.09
CA GLN A 12 1.23 0.37 -0.33
C GLN A 12 1.08 -0.63 0.84
N ARG A 13 2.05 -0.70 1.76
CA ARG A 13 1.93 -1.51 2.99
C ARG A 13 0.80 -1.01 3.88
N GLU A 14 0.75 0.30 4.12
CA GLU A 14 -0.34 0.90 4.92
C GLU A 14 -1.70 0.66 4.26
N TRP A 15 -1.77 0.73 2.92
CA TRP A 15 -2.98 0.45 2.16
C TRP A 15 -3.43 -1.01 2.36
N SER A 16 -2.50 -1.98 2.24
CA SER A 16 -2.79 -3.40 2.44
C SER A 16 -3.20 -3.72 3.89
N ALA A 17 -2.56 -3.09 4.88
CA ALA A 17 -2.92 -3.25 6.29
C ALA A 17 -4.31 -2.65 6.59
N THR A 18 -4.58 -1.45 6.07
CA THR A 18 -5.89 -0.77 6.18
C THR A 18 -6.98 -1.59 5.51
N TYR A 19 -6.71 -2.16 4.33
CA TYR A 19 -7.63 -3.04 3.61
C TYR A 19 -7.93 -4.32 4.41
N ARG A 20 -6.91 -4.98 4.98
CA ARG A 20 -7.10 -6.16 5.84
C ARG A 20 -7.94 -5.83 7.09
N GLN A 21 -7.72 -4.68 7.72
CA GLN A 21 -8.54 -4.23 8.85
C GLN A 21 -9.99 -3.93 8.42
N LEU A 22 -10.18 -3.29 7.26
CA LEU A 22 -11.49 -2.99 6.70
C LEU A 22 -12.25 -4.28 6.33
N ALA A 23 -11.57 -5.25 5.72
CA ALA A 23 -12.13 -6.54 5.35
C ALA A 23 -12.57 -7.36 6.58
N ARG A 24 -11.89 -7.21 7.72
CA ARG A 24 -12.24 -7.87 8.99
C ARG A 24 -13.37 -7.17 9.75
N ARG A 25 -13.55 -5.85 9.57
CA ARG A 25 -14.59 -5.06 10.25
C ARG A 25 -15.19 -4.02 9.29
N PRO A 26 -16.17 -4.42 8.46
CA PRO A 26 -16.89 -3.48 7.60
C PRO A 26 -17.71 -2.55 8.50
N GLY A 27 -17.35 -1.26 8.56
CA GLY A 27 -18.08 -0.28 9.38
C GLY A 27 -17.30 0.95 9.82
N ARG A 28 -15.96 0.94 9.69
CA ARG A 28 -15.16 2.14 10.01
C ARG A 28 -15.01 3.05 8.79
N THR A 29 -15.85 4.08 8.72
CA THR A 29 -15.76 5.17 7.74
C THR A 29 -14.37 5.81 7.69
N GLU A 30 -13.68 5.86 8.84
CA GLU A 30 -12.31 6.36 8.96
C GLU A 30 -11.29 5.49 8.21
N LEU A 31 -11.42 4.15 8.25
CA LEU A 31 -10.55 3.25 7.50
C LEU A 31 -10.77 3.41 5.99
N ARG A 32 -12.02 3.60 5.56
CA ARG A 32 -12.34 3.89 4.15
C ARG A 32 -11.72 5.21 3.71
N ARG A 33 -11.85 6.28 4.50
CA ARG A 33 -11.21 7.59 4.22
C ARG A 33 -9.69 7.47 4.15
N ARG A 34 -9.07 6.72 5.08
CA ARG A 34 -7.62 6.47 5.09
C ARG A 34 -7.18 5.70 3.85
N LEU A 35 -7.97 4.70 3.42
CA LEU A 35 -7.70 3.94 2.21
C LEU A 35 -7.76 4.81 0.95
N TYR A 36 -8.75 5.71 0.82
CA TYR A 36 -8.79 6.67 -0.29
C TYR A 36 -7.59 7.61 -0.29
N ARG A 37 -7.21 8.17 0.86
CA ARG A 37 -6.02 9.04 0.98
C ARG A 37 -4.73 8.33 0.56
N LEU A 38 -4.54 7.08 0.98
CA LEU A 38 -3.40 6.26 0.59
C LEU A 38 -3.43 5.93 -0.90
N SER A 39 -4.61 5.67 -1.45
CA SER A 39 -4.77 5.42 -2.89
C SER A 39 -4.41 6.67 -3.71
N VAL A 40 -4.84 7.85 -3.28
CA VAL A 40 -4.48 9.13 -3.92
C VAL A 40 -2.97 9.38 -3.82
N GLN A 41 -2.36 9.24 -2.64
CA GLN A 41 -0.91 9.39 -2.49
C GLN A 41 -0.12 8.43 -3.37
N THR A 42 -0.56 7.17 -3.48
CA THR A 42 0.11 6.16 -4.30
C THR A 42 -0.10 6.44 -5.79
N TYR A 43 -1.29 6.87 -6.21
CA TYR A 43 -1.62 7.11 -7.63
C TYR A 43 -1.01 8.41 -8.17
N PHE A 44 -1.04 9.50 -7.37
CA PHE A 44 -0.46 10.79 -7.74
C PHE A 44 1.05 10.89 -7.44
N HIS A 45 1.68 9.80 -7.00
CA HIS A 45 3.09 9.81 -6.65
C HIS A 45 3.96 10.25 -7.85
N PRO A 46 4.95 11.14 -7.66
CA PRO A 46 5.82 11.63 -8.74
C PRO A 46 6.60 10.51 -9.45
N TYR A 47 6.75 9.34 -8.82
CA TYR A 47 7.28 8.13 -9.44
C TYR A 47 6.48 7.70 -10.69
N TRP A 48 5.15 7.76 -10.63
CA TRP A 48 4.28 7.41 -11.77
C TRP A 48 4.18 8.54 -12.80
N GLN A 49 4.41 9.78 -12.37
CA GLN A 49 4.50 10.90 -13.31
C GLN A 49 5.78 10.79 -14.15
N ARG A 50 6.89 10.34 -13.55
CA ARG A 50 8.17 10.11 -14.25
C ARG A 50 8.22 8.81 -15.05
N ARG A 51 7.40 7.82 -14.70
CA ARG A 51 7.34 6.51 -15.38
C ARG A 51 5.91 6.11 -15.62
N ARG A 52 5.53 5.94 -16.89
CA ARG A 52 4.18 5.53 -17.28
C ARG A 52 3.76 4.30 -16.45
N PRO A 53 2.69 4.39 -15.64
CA PRO A 53 2.28 3.30 -14.78
C PRO A 53 1.87 2.11 -15.65
N SER A 54 2.65 1.02 -15.60
CA SER A 54 2.30 -0.24 -16.25
C SER A 54 1.50 -1.12 -15.28
N PRO A 55 0.54 -1.91 -15.74
CA PRO A 55 -0.19 -2.86 -14.88
C PRO A 55 0.74 -3.83 -14.16
N ALA A 56 1.85 -4.24 -14.80
CA ALA A 56 2.89 -5.05 -14.17
C ALA A 56 3.55 -4.33 -12.97
N ALA A 57 3.88 -3.04 -13.10
CA ALA A 57 4.48 -2.27 -12.02
C ALA A 57 3.52 -2.07 -10.83
N TRP A 58 2.22 -1.97 -11.10
CA TRP A 58 1.18 -1.98 -10.05
C TRP A 58 1.08 -3.35 -9.36
N CYS A 59 1.21 -4.44 -10.11
CA CYS A 59 1.21 -5.79 -9.57
C CYS A 59 2.42 -6.01 -8.64
N GLU A 60 3.63 -5.69 -9.11
CA GLU A 60 4.85 -5.79 -8.31
C GLU A 60 4.78 -4.93 -7.04
N LEU A 61 4.26 -3.70 -7.12
CA LEU A 61 4.09 -2.84 -5.96
C LEU A 61 3.14 -3.48 -4.93
N ARG A 62 1.99 -4.02 -5.38
CA ARG A 62 1.03 -4.71 -4.51
C ARG A 62 1.63 -5.94 -3.85
N GLU A 63 2.44 -6.72 -4.57
CA GLU A 63 3.15 -7.88 -4.03
C GLU A 63 4.16 -7.47 -2.94
N LEU A 64 4.97 -6.43 -3.18
CA LEU A 64 5.89 -5.87 -2.18
C LEU A 64 5.17 -5.36 -0.92
N GLY A 65 4.00 -4.75 -1.10
CA GLY A 65 3.15 -4.31 0.01
C GLY A 65 2.56 -5.46 0.83
N ARG A 66 2.37 -6.64 0.22
CA ARG A 66 1.82 -7.85 0.88
C ARG A 66 2.88 -8.63 1.65
N THR A 67 4.05 -8.88 1.05
CA THR A 67 5.17 -9.59 1.70
C THR A 67 5.71 -8.82 2.91
N VAL A 68 5.69 -7.49 2.78
CA VAL A 68 6.01 -6.50 3.82
C VAL A 68 5.23 -6.63 5.14
N GLY A 69 3.93 -6.86 4.95
CA GLY A 69 2.93 -6.76 6.00
C GLY A 69 2.93 -7.92 6.99
N ASP A 70 3.66 -9.00 6.69
CA ASP A 70 3.78 -10.17 7.55
C ASP A 70 4.75 -9.94 8.72
N VAL A 71 5.78 -9.10 8.51
CA VAL A 71 6.84 -8.87 9.50
C VAL A 71 6.40 -8.04 10.72
N ARG A 72 5.30 -7.27 10.60
CA ARG A 72 4.76 -6.47 11.73
C ARG A 72 3.86 -7.26 12.68
N GLY A 73 3.68 -8.57 12.46
CA GLY A 73 2.99 -9.47 13.39
C GLY A 73 3.90 -10.12 14.43
N ARG A 74 5.22 -9.89 14.39
CA ARG A 74 6.19 -10.53 15.29
C ARG A 74 6.85 -9.51 16.23
N LEU A 75 6.05 -8.95 17.14
CA LEU A 75 6.56 -8.46 18.42
C LEU A 75 6.46 -9.64 19.41
N PRO A 76 7.57 -10.30 19.80
CA PRO A 76 7.58 -11.04 21.06
C PRO A 76 7.42 -10.03 22.20
N ARG A 77 6.60 -10.44 23.17
CA ARG A 77 6.27 -9.73 24.41
C ARG A 77 7.48 -9.34 25.23
#